data_AF-A0ABD5SIY9-F1
#
_entry.id   AF-A0ABD5SIY9-F1
#
_cell.length_a   1.000
_cell.length_b   1.000
_cell.length_c   1.000
_cell.angle_alpha   90.00
_cell.angle_beta   90.00
_cell.angle_gamma   90.00
#
_symmetry.space_group_name_H-M   'P 1'
#
loop_
_entity.id
_entity.type
_entity.pdbx_description
1 polymer ?
#
loop_
_entity_poly.entity_id
_entity_poly.type
_entity_poly.pdbx_seq_one_letter_code
_entity_poly.pdbx_strand_id
1 'polypeptide(L)'
;FCTEAGGASATGAGEDIARVTLSRRAVDLLADGYDADTAADRAIREFDDLTGSGAGVIVCGDDTVGSAFNTDGMQTSARVE
;
A
#
# COMPACT_ATOMS: atom_id res chain seq x y z
N PHE A 1 6.33 6.37 2.69
CA PHE A 1 5.65 7.48 3.39
C PHE A 1 5.27 6.98 4.78
N CYS A 2 5.37 7.80 5.83
CA CYS A 2 5.03 7.38 7.19
C CYS A 2 4.46 8.53 8.03
N THR A 3 3.61 8.17 8.99
CA THR A 3 3.00 9.01 10.02
C THR A 3 2.91 8.23 11.33
N GLU A 4 2.30 8.80 12.37
CA GLU A 4 2.00 8.09 13.62
C GLU A 4 1.05 6.89 13.42
N ALA A 5 0.18 6.92 12.41
CA ALA A 5 -0.72 5.79 12.12
C ALA A 5 -0.03 4.60 11.43
N GLY A 6 1.27 4.74 11.07
CA GLY A 6 2.04 3.71 10.38
C GLY A 6 2.72 4.19 9.11
N GLY A 7 3.18 3.25 8.28
CA GLY A 7 3.98 3.54 7.09
C GLY A 7 3.70 2.61 5.92
N ALA A 8 3.99 3.11 4.71
CA ALA A 8 3.87 2.33 3.49
C ALA A 8 5.03 2.59 2.51
N SER A 9 5.35 1.57 1.73
CA SER A 9 6.33 1.61 0.63
C SER A 9 5.75 0.95 -0.61
N ALA A 10 5.86 1.62 -1.76
CA ALA A 10 5.32 1.13 -3.04
C ALA A 10 6.43 0.78 -4.03
N THR A 11 6.10 -0.14 -4.94
CA THR A 11 6.94 -0.55 -6.08
C THR A 11 6.07 -0.72 -7.33
N GLY A 12 6.66 -0.65 -8.52
CA GLY A 12 5.94 -0.79 -9.80
C GLY A 12 6.06 0.45 -10.70
N ALA A 13 4.99 0.81 -11.39
CA ALA A 13 4.91 1.94 -12.32
C ALA A 13 5.13 3.29 -11.59
N GLY A 14 6.39 3.71 -11.47
CA GLY A 14 6.83 4.82 -10.63
C GLY A 14 6.17 6.16 -10.93
N GLU A 15 5.97 6.49 -12.20
CA GLU A 15 5.30 7.74 -12.63
C GLU A 15 3.85 7.80 -12.15
N ASP A 16 3.11 6.70 -12.26
CA ASP A 16 1.72 6.63 -11.83
C ASP A 16 1.62 6.59 -10.30
N ILE A 17 2.50 5.82 -9.64
CA ILE A 17 2.63 5.78 -8.18
C ILE A 17 2.85 7.19 -7.63
N ALA A 18 3.74 7.97 -8.25
CA ALA A 18 4.00 9.34 -7.86
C ALA A 18 2.80 10.26 -8.11
N ARG A 19 2.14 10.11 -9.27
CA ARG A 19 0.97 10.92 -9.66
C ARG A 19 -0.19 10.78 -8.69
N VAL A 20 -0.49 9.56 -8.24
CA VAL A 20 -1.64 9.29 -7.35
C VAL A 20 -1.24 9.16 -5.88
N THR A 21 0.04 9.32 -5.56
CA THR A 21 0.57 9.25 -4.20
C THR A 21 0.24 7.95 -3.46
N LEU A 22 0.43 6.79 -4.11
CA LEU A 22 0.00 5.46 -3.61
C LEU A 22 0.38 5.20 -2.14
N SER A 23 1.63 5.41 -1.74
CA SER A 23 2.05 5.17 -0.35
C SER A 23 1.39 6.12 0.65
N ARG A 24 1.04 7.34 0.24
CA ARG A 24 0.27 8.25 1.10
C ARG A 24 -1.15 7.74 1.27
N ARG A 25 -1.79 7.35 0.16
CA ARG A 25 -3.16 6.82 0.19
C ARG A 25 -3.29 5.60 1.11
N ALA A 26 -2.33 4.68 1.07
CA ALA A 26 -2.30 3.52 1.96
C ALA A 26 -2.21 3.91 3.44
N VAL A 27 -1.40 4.92 3.79
CA VAL A 27 -1.29 5.41 5.18
C VAL A 27 -2.51 6.23 5.60
N ASP A 28 -3.15 6.96 4.68
CA ASP A 28 -4.42 7.64 4.97
C ASP A 28 -5.51 6.62 5.35
N LEU A 29 -5.53 5.43 4.73
CA LEU A 29 -6.44 4.35 5.11
C LEU A 29 -6.13 3.78 6.51
N LEU A 30 -4.86 3.70 6.93
CA LEU A 30 -4.54 3.37 8.32
C LEU A 30 -5.09 4.43 9.28
N ALA A 31 -4.92 5.71 8.95
CA ALA A 31 -5.44 6.82 9.76
C ALA A 31 -6.98 6.84 9.83
N ASP A 32 -7.66 6.32 8.80
CA ASP A 32 -9.12 6.11 8.77
C ASP A 32 -9.57 4.89 9.61
N GLY A 33 -8.64 4.15 10.23
CA GLY A 33 -8.91 3.04 11.13
C GLY A 33 -8.97 1.66 10.47
N TYR A 34 -8.52 1.53 9.22
CA TYR A 34 -8.36 0.22 8.59
C TYR A 34 -7.09 -0.48 9.07
N ASP A 35 -7.13 -1.82 9.15
CA ASP A 35 -5.93 -2.63 9.36
C ASP A 35 -4.99 -2.59 8.13
N ALA A 36 -3.74 -3.04 8.30
CA ALA A 36 -2.72 -2.93 7.27
C ALA A 36 -3.03 -3.75 6.00
N ASP A 37 -3.66 -4.92 6.14
CA ASP A 37 -4.08 -5.74 5.00
C ASP A 37 -5.18 -5.04 4.18
N THR A 38 -6.21 -4.53 4.86
CA THR A 38 -7.31 -3.79 4.21
C THR A 38 -6.81 -2.51 3.57
N ALA A 39 -5.91 -1.79 4.24
CA ALA A 39 -5.29 -0.57 3.70
C ALA A 39 -4.49 -0.86 2.43
N ALA A 40 -3.67 -1.93 2.43
CA ALA A 40 -2.88 -2.33 1.27
C ALA A 40 -3.78 -2.72 0.07
N ASP A 41 -4.75 -3.60 0.30
CA ASP A 41 -5.66 -4.12 -0.72
C ASP A 41 -6.52 -3.01 -1.35
N ARG A 42 -7.08 -2.11 -0.54
CA ARG A 42 -7.84 -0.96 -1.06
C ARG A 42 -6.98 0.01 -1.83
N ALA A 43 -5.77 0.32 -1.34
CA ALA A 43 -4.87 1.23 -2.03
C ALA A 43 -4.49 0.70 -3.42
N ILE A 44 -4.28 -0.61 -3.57
CA ILE A 44 -3.98 -1.23 -4.87
C ILE A 44 -5.20 -1.26 -5.80
N ARG A 45 -6.40 -1.56 -5.29
CA ARG A 45 -7.61 -1.49 -6.13
C ARG A 45 -7.87 -0.09 -6.65
N GLU A 46 -7.77 0.92 -5.78
CA GLU A 46 -7.93 2.31 -6.20
C GLU A 46 -6.84 2.75 -7.18
N PHE A 47 -5.61 2.28 -7.02
CA PHE A 47 -4.53 2.52 -7.97
C PHE A 47 -4.84 1.95 -9.35
N ASP A 48 -5.29 0.69 -9.40
CA ASP A 48 -5.68 0.01 -10.62
C ASP A 48 -6.85 0.72 -11.31
N ASP A 49 -7.89 1.07 -10.55
CA ASP A 49 -9.07 1.78 -11.05
C ASP A 49 -8.72 3.16 -11.65
N LEU A 50 -7.75 3.87 -11.06
CA LEU A 50 -7.35 5.21 -11.49
C LEU A 50 -6.36 5.23 -12.65
N THR A 51 -5.54 4.19 -12.78
CA THR A 51 -4.35 4.23 -13.66
C THR A 51 -4.31 3.10 -14.68
N GLY A 52 -4.90 1.95 -14.38
CA GLY A 52 -4.73 0.70 -15.13
C GLY A 52 -3.29 0.16 -15.13
N SER A 53 -2.42 0.69 -14.27
CA SER A 53 -1.01 0.33 -14.18
C SER A 53 -0.76 -0.73 -13.11
N GLY A 54 0.38 -1.43 -13.21
CA GLY A 54 0.82 -2.42 -12.24
C GLY A 54 1.65 -1.83 -11.09
N ALA A 55 1.29 -2.14 -9.85
CA ALA A 55 2.03 -1.78 -8.64
C ALA A 55 1.84 -2.81 -7.52
N GLY A 56 2.66 -2.64 -6.48
CA GLY A 56 2.51 -3.31 -5.21
C GLY A 56 2.86 -2.36 -4.06
N VAL A 57 2.30 -2.63 -2.89
CA VAL A 57 2.51 -1.84 -1.68
C VAL A 57 2.65 -2.75 -0.47
N ILE A 58 3.59 -2.40 0.40
CA ILE A 58 3.72 -2.95 1.76
C ILE A 58 3.27 -1.86 2.72
N VAL A 59 2.43 -2.22 3.69
CA VAL A 59 1.85 -1.34 4.69
C VAL A 59 2.16 -1.92 6.06
N CYS A 60 2.71 -1.10 6.95
CA CYS A 60 2.97 -1.44 8.36
C CYS A 60 2.06 -0.56 9.22
N GLY A 61 1.10 -1.17 9.91
CA GLY A 61 0.34 -0.56 10.99
C GLY A 61 0.95 -0.92 12.35
N ASP A 62 0.23 -0.63 13.43
CA ASP A 62 0.66 -0.90 14.81
C ASP A 62 0.77 -2.40 15.11
N ASP A 63 -0.26 -3.17 14.76
CA ASP A 63 -0.36 -4.60 15.11
C ASP A 63 -0.06 -5.54 13.95
N THR A 64 -0.20 -5.06 12.70
CA THR A 64 -0.14 -5.90 11.50
C THR A 64 0.70 -5.28 10.38
N VAL A 65 1.26 -6.15 9.54
CA VAL A 65 1.94 -5.79 8.30
C VAL A 65 1.15 -6.41 7.15
N GLY A 66 0.59 -5.57 6.29
CA GLY A 66 -0.16 -5.95 5.11
C GLY A 66 0.63 -5.74 3.83
N SER A 67 0.25 -6.46 2.78
CA SER A 67 0.79 -6.22 1.44
C SER A 67 -0.21 -6.61 0.37
N ALA A 68 -0.20 -5.87 -0.74
CA ALA A 68 -1.05 -6.14 -1.89
C ALA A 68 -0.32 -5.74 -3.17
N PHE A 69 -0.71 -6.35 -4.30
CA PHE A 69 -0.19 -6.04 -5.63
C PHE A 69 -1.19 -6.48 -6.71
N ASN A 70 -1.23 -5.78 -7.84
CA ASN A 70 -2.01 -6.14 -9.04
C ASN A 70 -1.12 -6.60 -10.21
N THR A 71 0.17 -6.83 -9.95
CA THR A 71 1.12 -7.43 -10.88
C THR A 71 1.08 -8.96 -10.82
N ASP A 72 1.82 -9.67 -11.68
CA ASP A 72 1.96 -11.14 -11.60
C ASP A 72 2.61 -11.60 -10.27
N GLY A 73 3.33 -10.72 -9.60
CA GLY A 73 3.99 -10.99 -8.33
C GLY A 73 4.67 -9.77 -7.73
N MET A 74 4.80 -9.77 -6.40
CA MET A 74 5.66 -8.85 -5.65
C MET A 74 6.40 -9.66 -4.57
N GLN A 75 7.73 -9.72 -4.66
CA GLN A 75 8.53 -10.36 -3.62
C GLN A 75 8.48 -9.53 -2.34
N THR A 76 8.09 -10.15 -1.24
CA THR A 76 8.00 -9.52 0.07
C THR A 76 8.23 -10.55 1.18
N SER A 77 8.60 -10.09 2.36
CA SER A 77 8.61 -10.85 3.60
C SER A 77 8.14 -9.95 4.74
N ALA A 78 7.49 -10.53 5.73
CA ALA A 78 7.04 -9.83 6.92
C ALA A 78 7.43 -10.62 8.17
N ARG A 79 7.69 -9.91 9.26
CA ARG A 79 7.82 -10.45 10.60
C ARG A 79 6.89 -9.65 11.49
N VAL A 80 5.88 -10.33 12.03
CA VAL A 80 5.04 -9.85 13.13
C VAL A 80 5.48 -10.62 14.39
N GLU A 81 5.41 -9.97 15.55
CA GLU A 81 5.84 -10.57 16.83
C GLU A 81 4.93 -11.71 17.30
#